data_AF-A0A5B7GVS8-F1
#
_entry.id   AF-A0A5B7GVS8-F1
#
_cell.length_a   1.000
_cell.length_b   1.000
_cell.length_c   1.000
_cell.angle_alpha   90.00
_cell.angle_beta   90.00
_cell.angle_gamma   90.00
#
_symmetry.space_group_name_H-M   'P 1'
#
loop_
_entity.id
_entity.type
_entity.pdbx_description
1 polymer ?
#
loop_
_entity_poly.entity_id
_entity_poly.type
_entity_poly.pdbx_seq_one_letter_code
_entity_poly.pdbx_strand_id
1 'polypeptide(L)'
;MGGREELFGLWLDYDFGKGSVSPSCTTFRSPQLSPNQQLEIKSIEVWAVGPEEEDSDDEDQKKSALDRNPEASAMLEMMGKGRVSEGLREEDKD
;
A
#
# COMPACT_ATOMS: atom_id res chain seq x y z
N MET A 1 -16.27 -4.86 -7.40
CA MET A 1 -17.63 -4.49 -6.94
C MET A 1 -18.66 -5.41 -7.57
N GLY A 2 -19.71 -5.78 -6.85
CA GLY A 2 -20.73 -6.70 -7.36
C GLY A 2 -21.54 -6.11 -8.51
N GLY A 3 -21.82 -6.92 -9.52
CA GLY A 3 -22.61 -6.54 -10.69
C GLY A 3 -22.18 -7.29 -11.95
N ARG A 4 -22.89 -7.04 -13.04
CA ARG A 4 -22.48 -7.37 -14.41
C ARG A 4 -22.09 -6.07 -15.09
N GLU A 5 -21.43 -6.14 -16.24
CA GLU A 5 -21.21 -4.98 -17.09
C GLU A 5 -22.55 -4.21 -17.27
N GLU A 6 -22.52 -2.88 -17.14
CA GLU A 6 -23.69 -1.98 -17.10
C GLU A 6 -24.63 -2.04 -15.88
N LEU A 7 -24.45 -2.99 -14.96
CA LEU A 7 -25.30 -3.17 -13.77
C LEU A 7 -24.51 -3.17 -12.46
N PHE A 8 -23.38 -2.46 -12.43
CA PHE A 8 -22.63 -2.27 -11.21
C PHE A 8 -23.43 -1.41 -10.22
N GLY A 9 -23.54 -1.89 -8.97
CA GLY A 9 -24.21 -1.13 -7.91
C GLY A 9 -23.50 0.19 -7.61
N LEU A 10 -22.18 0.21 -7.78
CA LEU A 10 -21.32 1.38 -7.80
C LEU A 10 -20.15 1.07 -8.74
N TRP A 11 -19.75 2.04 -9.54
CA TRP A 11 -18.57 2.01 -10.40
C TRP A 11 -17.89 3.38 -10.35
N LEU A 12 -16.56 3.38 -10.38
CA LEU A 12 -15.72 4.58 -10.37
C LEU A 12 -14.82 4.52 -11.60
N ASP A 13 -14.62 5.68 -12.22
CA ASP A 13 -13.65 5.85 -13.29
C ASP A 13 -12.23 5.82 -12.73
N TYR A 14 -11.24 5.62 -13.60
CA TYR A 14 -9.83 5.50 -13.21
C TYR A 14 -9.28 6.77 -12.55
N ASP A 15 -9.89 7.92 -12.84
CA ASP A 15 -9.52 9.22 -12.30
C ASP A 15 -10.16 9.51 -10.92
N PHE A 16 -11.01 8.61 -10.44
CA PHE A 16 -11.80 8.73 -9.20
C PHE A 16 -12.70 9.97 -9.12
N GLY A 17 -12.81 10.76 -10.20
CA GLY A 17 -13.63 11.97 -10.24
C GLY A 17 -15.04 11.68 -10.72
N LYS A 18 -15.22 10.65 -11.55
CA LYS A 18 -16.52 10.24 -12.07
C LYS A 18 -16.89 8.84 -11.62
N GLY A 19 -18.19 8.59 -11.55
CA GLY A 19 -18.71 7.27 -11.26
C GLY A 19 -20.10 7.06 -11.85
N SER A 20 -20.58 5.83 -11.70
CA SER A 20 -21.94 5.47 -12.05
C SER A 20 -22.54 4.52 -11.02
N VAL A 21 -23.87 4.58 -10.87
CA VAL A 21 -24.63 3.64 -10.04
C VAL A 21 -25.79 3.10 -10.84
N SER A 22 -26.00 1.79 -10.79
CA SER A 22 -27.20 1.19 -11.37
C SER A 22 -28.41 1.36 -10.44
N PRO A 23 -29.63 1.57 -10.95
CA PRO A 23 -30.86 1.54 -10.17
C PRO A 23 -31.08 0.23 -9.40
N SER A 24 -30.52 -0.87 -9.90
CA SER A 24 -30.54 -2.16 -9.21
C SER A 24 -29.29 -2.98 -9.51
N CYS A 25 -28.79 -3.69 -8.50
CA CYS A 25 -27.71 -4.66 -8.64
C CYS A 25 -28.14 -6.01 -8.04
N THR A 26 -28.00 -7.09 -8.80
CA THR A 26 -28.44 -8.43 -8.37
C THR A 26 -27.56 -9.02 -7.27
N THR A 27 -26.30 -8.61 -7.17
CA THR A 27 -25.34 -9.16 -6.20
C THR A 27 -25.71 -8.76 -4.77
N PHE A 28 -26.06 -7.50 -4.56
CA PHE A 28 -26.36 -6.97 -3.23
C PHE A 28 -27.83 -6.59 -3.03
N ARG A 29 -28.65 -6.62 -4.10
CA ARG A 29 -30.05 -6.16 -4.11
C ARG A 29 -30.20 -4.76 -3.52
N SER A 30 -29.18 -3.93 -3.70
CA SER A 30 -29.14 -2.56 -3.20
C SER A 30 -30.12 -1.70 -4.00
N PRO A 31 -30.82 -0.75 -3.34
CA PRO A 31 -31.53 0.31 -4.05
C PRO A 31 -30.52 1.26 -4.71
N GLN A 32 -31.02 2.15 -5.54
CA GLN A 32 -30.19 3.18 -6.16
C GLN A 32 -29.55 4.09 -5.10
N LEU A 33 -28.21 4.20 -5.14
CA LEU A 33 -27.44 4.94 -4.13
C LEU A 33 -27.48 6.46 -4.33
N SER A 34 -27.85 6.94 -5.52
CA SER A 34 -28.00 8.35 -5.84
C SER A 34 -29.17 8.59 -6.80
N PRO A 35 -29.76 9.80 -6.84
CA PRO A 35 -30.86 10.10 -7.76
C PRO A 35 -30.44 9.97 -9.23
N ASN A 36 -29.20 10.35 -9.55
CA ASN A 36 -28.64 10.32 -10.90
C ASN A 36 -27.81 9.07 -11.10
N GLN A 37 -27.83 8.52 -12.32
CA GLN A 37 -27.05 7.34 -12.67
C GLN A 37 -25.55 7.66 -12.84
N GLN A 38 -25.23 8.90 -13.25
CA GLN A 38 -23.85 9.42 -13.30
C GLN A 38 -23.57 10.28 -12.07
N LEU A 39 -22.35 10.15 -11.56
CA LEU A 39 -21.89 10.76 -10.33
C LEU A 39 -20.60 11.54 -10.57
N GLU A 40 -20.48 12.67 -9.88
CA GLU A 40 -19.22 13.37 -9.69
C GLU A 40 -18.81 13.21 -8.23
N ILE A 41 -17.60 12.75 -8.01
CA ILE A 41 -17.09 12.41 -6.68
C ILE A 41 -16.31 13.59 -6.12
N LYS A 42 -16.78 14.11 -4.98
CA LYS A 42 -16.13 15.23 -4.31
C LYS A 42 -14.96 14.78 -3.42
N SER A 43 -15.11 13.64 -2.76
CA SER A 43 -14.13 13.08 -1.82
C SER A 43 -14.36 11.58 -1.68
N ILE A 44 -13.28 10.81 -1.57
CA ILE A 44 -13.30 9.38 -1.27
C ILE A 44 -12.45 9.16 -0.03
N GLU A 45 -12.99 8.43 0.93
CA GLU A 45 -12.28 8.01 2.14
C GLU A 45 -12.22 6.48 2.16
N VAL A 46 -11.02 5.94 2.35
CA VAL A 46 -10.78 4.48 2.42
C VAL A 46 -10.21 4.16 3.79
N TRP A 47 -10.85 3.22 4.47
CA TRP A 47 -10.50 2.85 5.83
C TRP A 47 -10.11 1.39 5.87
N ALA A 48 -8.92 1.10 6.40
CA ALA A 48 -8.54 -0.26 6.78
C ALA A 48 -9.03 -0.55 8.21
N VAL A 49 -9.43 -1.79 8.47
CA VAL A 49 -9.81 -2.24 9.82
C VAL A 49 -8.88 -3.37 10.21
N GLY A 50 -8.09 -3.15 11.25
CA GLY A 50 -7.10 -4.11 11.73
C GLY A 50 -5.78 -3.45 12.08
N PRO A 51 -4.80 -4.23 12.55
CA PRO A 51 -3.42 -3.77 12.65
C PRO A 51 -2.92 -3.37 11.26
N GLU A 52 -2.05 -2.36 11.22
CA GLU A 52 -1.32 -1.98 10.02
C GLU A 52 -0.48 -3.18 9.57
N GLU A 53 -0.58 -3.56 8.30
CA GLU A 53 0.27 -4.63 7.78
C GLU A 53 1.71 -4.15 7.84
N GLU A 54 2.59 -4.94 8.45
CA GLU A 54 4.02 -4.66 8.41
C GLU A 54 4.45 -4.74 6.95
N ASP A 55 4.80 -3.59 6.37
CA ASP A 55 5.32 -3.52 5.01
C ASP A 55 6.50 -4.51 4.90
N SER A 56 6.32 -5.58 4.13
CA SER A 56 7.35 -6.62 3.94
C SER A 56 8.64 -6.07 3.31
N ASP A 57 8.59 -4.86 2.76
CA ASP A 57 9.73 -4.15 2.18
C ASP A 57 10.56 -3.38 3.22
N ASP A 58 10.05 -3.23 4.44
CA ASP A 58 10.56 -2.27 5.42
C ASP A 58 11.57 -2.91 6.38
N GLU A 59 11.44 -4.21 6.67
CA GLU A 59 12.44 -4.94 7.49
C GLU A 59 13.78 -5.11 6.77
N ASP A 60 13.76 -5.31 5.46
CA ASP A 60 14.99 -5.45 4.67
C ASP A 60 15.69 -4.11 4.51
N GLN A 61 14.96 -2.99 4.38
CA GLN A 61 15.55 -1.65 4.24
C GLN A 61 16.18 -1.09 5.52
N LYS A 62 15.80 -1.58 6.70
CA LYS A 62 16.33 -1.10 7.99
C LYS A 62 17.71 -1.65 8.35
N LYS A 63 18.18 -2.72 7.71
CA LYS A 63 19.53 -3.28 7.95
C LYS A 63 20.57 -2.65 7.05
N SER A 64 21.69 -2.19 7.64
CA SER A 64 22.82 -1.63 6.89
C SER A 64 23.27 -2.61 5.80
N ALA A 65 23.68 -2.10 4.63
CA ALA A 65 24.22 -2.94 3.57
C ALA A 65 25.41 -3.81 4.02
N LEU A 66 26.13 -3.39 5.08
CA LEU A 66 27.20 -4.15 5.71
C LEU A 66 26.71 -5.30 6.61
N ASP A 67 25.49 -5.20 7.16
CA ASP A 67 24.87 -6.25 7.99
C ASP A 67 24.19 -7.32 7.11
N ARG A 68 23.93 -7.00 5.84
CA ARG A 68 23.36 -7.94 4.86
C ARG A 68 24.36 -8.96 4.32
N ASN A 69 25.67 -8.66 4.33
CA ASN A 69 26.70 -9.58 3.80
C ASN A 69 27.99 -9.58 4.65
N PRO A 70 28.13 -10.54 5.58
CA PRO A 70 29.29 -10.63 6.46
C PRO A 70 30.59 -11.00 5.72
N GLU A 71 30.50 -11.77 4.64
CA GLU A 71 31.67 -12.15 3.83
C GLU A 71 32.25 -10.95 3.07
N ALA A 72 31.39 -10.10 2.51
CA ALA A 72 31.79 -8.86 1.85
C ALA A 72 32.43 -7.88 2.84
N SER A 73 31.90 -7.81 4.07
CA SER A 73 32.52 -7.01 5.16
C SER A 73 33.92 -7.53 5.50
N ALA A 74 34.11 -8.85 5.61
CA ALA A 74 35.42 -9.44 5.89
C ALA A 74 36.43 -9.20 4.75
N MET A 75 35.97 -9.23 3.49
CA MET A 75 36.82 -8.90 2.34
C MET A 75 37.26 -7.43 2.33
N LEU A 76 36.35 -6.50 2.66
CA LEU A 76 36.68 -5.08 2.78
C LEU A 76 37.75 -4.84 3.85
N GLU A 77 37.65 -5.54 4.99
CA GLU A 77 38.63 -5.50 6.06
C GLU A 77 39.99 -6.07 5.61
N MET A 78 40.01 -7.20 4.92
CA MET A 78 41.23 -7.78 4.34
C MET A 78 41.88 -6.88 3.28
N MET A 79 41.09 -6.08 2.55
CA MET A 79 41.58 -5.09 1.58
C MET A 79 42.05 -3.77 2.24
N GLY A 80 42.02 -3.67 3.57
CA GLY A 80 42.39 -2.46 4.32
C GLY A 80 41.35 -1.33 4.25
N LYS A 81 40.15 -1.62 3.72
CA LYS A 81 39.00 -0.70 3.70
C LYS A 81 38.11 -1.02 4.91
N GLY A 82 38.55 -0.59 6.09
CA GLY A 82 37.84 -0.81 7.35
C GLY A 82 36.45 -0.16 7.41
N ARG A 83 35.61 -0.63 8.34
CA ARG A 83 34.26 -0.11 8.59
C ARG A 83 34.37 1.33 9.13
N VAL A 84 33.86 2.31 8.37
CA VAL A 84 33.95 3.75 8.73
C VAL A 84 32.70 4.22 9.53
N SER A 85 31.62 3.43 9.51
CA SER A 85 30.30 3.84 10.00
C SER A 85 29.91 3.29 11.38
N GLU A 86 30.80 2.63 12.12
CA GLU A 86 30.45 2.03 13.43
C GLU A 86 30.12 3.05 14.51
N GLY A 87 30.68 4.27 14.43
CA GLY A 87 30.41 5.33 15.41
C GLY A 87 29.08 6.09 15.23
N LEU A 88 28.27 5.74 14.23
CA LEU A 88 26.99 6.41 13.91
C LEU A 88 25.78 5.48 14.01
N ARG A 89 25.94 4.25 14.53
CA ARG A 89 24.80 3.34 14.75
C ARG A 89 24.06 3.81 15.99
N GLU A 90 22.79 4.19 15.84
CA GLU A 90 21.90 4.35 16.98
C GLU A 90 21.74 2.99 17.64
N GLU A 91 21.94 2.91 18.96
CA GLU A 91 21.70 1.69 19.72
C GLU A 91 20.19 1.42 19.67
N ASP A 92 19.79 0.28 19.11
CA ASP A 92 18.42 -0.22 19.22
C ASP A 92 18.10 -0.35 20.72
N LYS A 93 17.29 0.57 21.25
CA LYS A 93 16.76 0.47 22.61
C LYS A 93 15.69 -0.62 22.63
N ASP A 94 15.95 -1.66 23.43
CA ASP A 94 15.02 -2.74 23.80
C ASP A 94 13.64 -2.23 24.25
#